data_AF-A0A318A4W5-F1
#
_entry.id   AF-A0A318A4W5-F1
#
_cell.length_a   1.000
_cell.length_b   1.000
_cell.length_c   1.000
_cell.angle_alpha   90.00
_cell.angle_beta   90.00
_cell.angle_gamma   90.00
#
_symmetry.space_group_name_H-M   'P 1'
#
loop_
_entity.id
_entity.type
_entity.pdbx_description
1 polymer ?
#
loop_
_entity_poly.entity_id
_entity_poly.type
_entity_poly.pdbx_seq_one_letter_code
_entity_poly.pdbx_strand_id
1 'polypeptide(L)' 'MTCVLCTVARSTVADHYPLTRRELLASHADPDDPARGRGLCARCHNKHTAASSPGGWAARG' A
#
# COMPACT_ATOMS: atom_id res chain seq x y z
N MET A 1 -10.80 0.91 12.94
CA MET A 1 -10.52 -0.15 11.94
C MET A 1 -9.24 -0.90 12.31
N THR A 2 -9.26 -2.23 12.15
CA THR A 2 -8.12 -3.12 12.40
C THR A 2 -7.35 -3.35 11.10
N CYS A 3 -6.03 -3.55 11.18
CA CYS A 3 -5.20 -3.87 10.02
C CYS A 3 -5.72 -5.12 9.31
N VAL A 4 -5.98 -5.03 8.00
CA VAL A 4 -6.56 -6.15 7.24
C VAL A 4 -5.58 -7.29 6.99
N LEU A 5 -4.27 -7.05 7.10
CA LEU A 5 -3.26 -8.10 6.88
C LEU A 5 -2.96 -8.93 8.13
N CYS A 6 -2.83 -8.29 9.30
CA CYS A 6 -2.48 -9.02 10.52
C CYS A 6 -3.66 -9.23 11.47
N THR A 7 -4.75 -8.46 11.33
CA THR A 7 -5.94 -8.52 12.21
C THR A 7 -5.69 -8.27 13.71
N VAL A 8 -4.45 -7.95 14.11
CA VAL A 8 -4.04 -7.75 15.51
C VAL A 8 -3.92 -6.27 15.87
N ALA A 9 -3.30 -5.47 15.01
CA ALA A 9 -3.00 -4.07 15.29
C ALA A 9 -4.06 -3.12 14.69
N ARG A 10 -4.20 -1.94 15.27
CA ARG A 10 -5.02 -0.86 14.68
C ARG A 10 -4.48 -0.47 13.30
N SER A 11 -5.39 -0.24 12.35
CA SER A 11 -5.05 0.38 11.08
C SER A 11 -4.74 1.86 11.29
N THR A 12 -3.58 2.31 10.82
CA THR A 12 -3.11 3.70 10.92
C THR A 12 -2.63 4.27 9.58
N VAL A 13 -2.60 3.45 8.53
CA VAL A 13 -2.14 3.81 7.18
C VAL A 13 -3.20 3.38 6.18
N ALA A 14 -3.58 4.29 5.29
CA ALA A 14 -4.34 3.96 4.09
C ALA A 14 -3.35 3.54 3.00
N ASP A 15 -3.43 2.29 2.56
CA ASP A 15 -2.56 1.72 1.52
C ASP A 15 -3.35 1.44 0.25
N HIS A 16 -2.73 1.61 -0.93
CA HIS A 16 -3.41 1.37 -2.20
C HIS A 16 -3.47 -0.15 -2.49
N TYR A 17 -4.61 -0.64 -2.99
CA TYR A 17 -4.86 -2.05 -3.31
C TYR A 17 -5.98 -2.21 -4.36
N PRO A 18 -5.92 -3.19 -5.28
CA PRO A 18 -4.80 -4.11 -5.55
C PRO A 18 -3.66 -3.46 -6.34
N LEU A 19 -3.93 -2.31 -6.95
CA LEU A 19 -2.95 -1.54 -7.72
C LEU A 19 -2.20 -0.58 -6.81
N THR A 20 -0.93 -0.37 -7.12
CA THR A 20 -0.14 0.72 -6.55
C THR A 20 -0.64 2.07 -7.04
N ARG A 21 -0.30 3.14 -6.31
CA ARG A 21 -0.60 4.51 -6.75
C ARG A 21 -0.06 4.83 -8.15
N ARG A 22 1.12 4.28 -8.51
CA ARG A 22 1.72 4.48 -9.84
C ARG A 22 0.88 3.82 -10.94
N GLU A 23 0.38 2.61 -10.70
CA GLU A 23 -0.47 1.89 -11.66
C GLU A 23 -1.84 2.56 -11.81
N LEU A 24 -2.42 3.09 -10.73
CA LEU A 24 -3.66 3.87 -10.78
C LEU A 24 -3.48 5.13 -11.64
N LEU A 25 -2.40 5.88 -11.42
CA LEU A 25 -2.10 7.04 -12.25
C LEU A 25 -1.83 6.68 -13.72
N ALA A 26 -1.08 5.60 -13.97
CA ALA A 26 -0.79 5.14 -15.33
C ALA A 26 -2.06 4.68 -16.09
N SER A 27 -3.05 4.17 -15.37
CA SER A 27 -4.36 3.78 -15.92
C SER A 27 -5.38 4.91 -15.97
N HIS A 28 -5.00 6.15 -15.62
CA HIS A 28 -5.89 7.30 -15.51
C HIS A 28 -7.08 7.05 -14.55
N ALA A 29 -6.89 6.16 -13.59
CA ALA A 29 -7.85 5.93 -12.51
C ALA A 29 -7.66 6.96 -11.39
N ASP A 30 -8.71 7.20 -10.61
CA ASP A 30 -8.64 8.02 -9.41
C ASP A 30 -7.81 7.28 -8.33
N PRO A 31 -6.62 7.79 -7.95
CA PRO A 31 -5.81 7.19 -6.91
C PRO A 31 -6.41 7.34 -5.51
N ASP A 32 -7.31 8.31 -5.31
CA ASP A 32 -7.92 8.63 -4.02
C ASP A 32 -9.30 7.97 -3.85
N ASP A 33 -9.73 7.13 -4.81
CA ASP A 33 -10.93 6.31 -4.71
C ASP A 33 -10.83 5.37 -3.47
N PRO A 34 -11.73 5.51 -2.47
CA PRO A 34 -11.68 4.69 -1.27
C PRO A 34 -11.85 3.20 -1.55
N ALA A 35 -12.46 2.80 -2.67
CA ALA A 35 -12.56 1.41 -3.09
C ALA A 35 -11.20 0.81 -3.54
N ARG A 36 -10.20 1.66 -3.81
CA ARG A 36 -8.82 1.28 -4.12
C ARG A 36 -7.90 1.35 -2.89
N GLY A 37 -8.45 1.55 -1.70
CA GLY A 37 -7.72 1.61 -0.44
C GLY A 37 -7.91 0.36 0.44
N ARG A 38 -6.92 0.07 1.28
CA ARG A 38 -7.03 -0.86 2.41
C ARG A 38 -6.37 -0.29 3.66
N GLY A 39 -6.92 -0.60 4.82
CA GLY A 39 -6.38 -0.16 6.11
C GLY A 39 -5.27 -1.08 6.65
N LEU A 40 -4.06 -0.56 6.85
CA LEU A 40 -2.92 -1.29 7.40
C LEU A 40 -2.33 -0.64 8.66
N CYS A 41 -1.67 -1.44 9.50
CA CYS A 41 -0.75 -0.91 10.50
C CYS A 41 0.61 -0.58 9.85
N ALA A 42 1.37 0.33 10.45
CA ALA A 42 2.66 0.78 9.92
C ALA A 42 3.64 -0.38 9.62
N ARG A 43 3.72 -1.38 10.51
CA ARG A 43 4.61 -2.55 10.31
C ARG A 43 4.23 -3.36 9.06
N CYS A 44 2.95 -3.64 8.87
CA CYS A 44 2.47 -4.39 7.72
C CYS A 44 2.61 -3.59 6.42
N HIS A 45 2.31 -2.29 6.46
CA HIS A 45 2.51 -1.39 5.32
C HIS A 45 3.98 -1.37 4.88
N ASN A 46 4.91 -1.11 5.79
CA ASN A 46 6.33 -1.01 5.45
C ASN A 46 6.89 -2.32 4.88
N LYS A 47 6.47 -3.47 5.42
CA LYS A 47 6.84 -4.79 4.88
C LYS A 47 6.31 -4.98 3.45
N HIS A 48 5.05 -4.61 3.21
CA HIS A 48 4.45 -4.71 1.87
C HIS A 48 5.18 -3.80 0.86
N THR A 49 5.35 -2.52 1.19
CA THR A 49 6.02 -1.54 0.32
C THR A 49 7.46 -1.95 0.01
N ALA A 50 8.20 -2.48 1.00
CA ALA A 50 9.56 -2.98 0.77
C ALA A 50 9.60 -4.15 -0.24
N ALA A 51 8.57 -5.00 -0.26
CA ALA A 51 8.49 -6.15 -1.18
C ALA A 51 7.95 -5.77 -2.56
N SER A 52 6.94 -4.90 -2.65
CA SER A 52 6.22 -4.59 -3.89
C SER A 52 6.72 -3.33 -4.60
N SER A 53 7.50 -2.48 -3.92
CA SER A 53 7.94 -1.18 -4.44
C SER A 53 9.31 -0.82 -3.89
N PRO A 54 10.35 -1.62 -4.20
CA PRO A 54 11.71 -1.29 -3.81
C PRO A 54 12.08 0.09 -4.35
N GLY A 55 12.57 0.96 -3.47
CA GLY A 55 13.07 2.28 -3.88
C GLY A 55 14.26 2.14 -4.82
N GLY A 56 14.55 3.19 -5.61
CA GLY A 56 15.61 3.16 -6.62
C GLY A 56 17.01 2.80 -6.09
N TRP A 57 17.30 3.02 -4.81
CA TRP A 57 18.55 2.55 -4.18
C TRP A 57 18.59 1.02 -3.98
N ALA A 58 17.45 0.39 -3.70
CA ALA A 58 17.31 -1.06 -3.57
C ALA A 58 17.09 -1.78 -4.91
N ALA A 59 16.74 -1.06 -5.98
CA ALA A 59 16.57 -1.59 -7.32
C ALA A 59 17.87 -1.65 -8.15
N ARG A 60 18.95 -0.99 -7.68
CA ARG A 60 20.30 -1.10 -8.26
C ARG A 60 21.09 -2.19 -7.54
N GLY A 61 20.67 -3.44 -7.74
CA GLY A 61 21.47 -4.64 -7.44
C GLY A 61 22.14 -5.12 -8.71
#